data_AF-A0A1F7QKD4-F1
#
_entry.id   AF-A0A1F7QKD4-F1
#
_cell.length_a   1.000
_cell.length_b   1.000
_cell.length_c   1.000
_cell.angle_alpha   90.00
_cell.angle_beta   90.00
_cell.angle_gamma   90.00
#
_symmetry.space_group_name_H-M   'P 1'
#
loop_
_entity.id
_entity.type
_entity.pdbx_description
1 polymer ?
#
loop_
_entity_poly.entity_id
_entity_poly.type
_entity_poly.pdbx_seq_one_letter_code
_entity_poly.pdbx_strand_id
1 'polypeptide(L)'
;MSSKLKILLAALLGLNLIFILFLVVGRSSNQAEQSKEKYPLLAKRIFMDDPNDTIVNFVPLRQAVKIYLSKANVEHSFFFEYLPTGTAIRSNENSQLAGASLLKLPTIISLYKAAEEGRINLGQVVSIKKEWLDDRFGDLWKRGEGAKITLAKAVRYALVDSDDTAIKTIRGVLGSMIPDNQTVLSQLDVDFPYTIDGQSKVSSRDYAAVMKCLYLSCYLNRENSQEILSQLADAPDFNRIAKPIPDNLKVAHKIGVFGSEVQSDCGIIYIPNRPYLVCILIKGPSVVVDQHMQALSKLVYDYVSDTNH
;
A
#
# COMPACT_ATOMS: atom_id res chain seq x y z
N MET A 1 -41.90 36.22 -20.76
CA MET A 1 -42.02 34.76 -20.52
C MET A 1 -42.63 34.54 -19.14
N SER A 2 -43.80 33.90 -19.02
CA SER A 2 -44.49 33.72 -17.73
C SER A 2 -43.66 32.85 -16.78
N SER A 3 -43.80 33.02 -15.46
CA SER A 3 -43.07 32.20 -14.48
C SER A 3 -43.36 30.70 -14.67
N LYS A 4 -44.60 30.37 -15.06
CA LYS A 4 -45.03 29.01 -15.41
C LYS A 4 -44.23 28.43 -16.59
N LEU A 5 -43.94 29.23 -17.62
CA LEU A 5 -43.18 28.77 -18.79
C LEU A 5 -41.69 28.53 -18.47
N LYS A 6 -41.11 29.31 -17.54
CA LYS A 6 -39.74 29.09 -17.04
C LYS A 6 -39.61 27.80 -16.24
N ILE A 7 -40.58 27.52 -15.36
CA ILE A 7 -40.61 26.29 -14.55
C ILE A 7 -40.77 25.07 -15.46
N LEU A 8 -41.63 25.15 -16.47
CA LEU A 8 -41.81 24.07 -17.46
C LEU A 8 -40.52 23.78 -18.23
N LEU A 9 -39.81 24.82 -18.67
CA LEU A 9 -38.53 24.67 -19.40
C LEU A 9 -37.45 24.03 -18.52
N ALA A 10 -37.35 24.44 -17.25
CA ALA A 10 -36.39 23.88 -16.30
C ALA A 10 -36.67 22.41 -16.00
N ALA A 11 -37.95 22.02 -15.86
CA ALA A 11 -38.34 20.63 -15.68
C ALA A 11 -37.99 19.77 -16.91
N LEU A 12 -38.24 20.27 -18.13
CA LEU A 12 -37.87 19.63 -19.38
C LEU A 12 -36.35 19.42 -19.51
N LEU A 13 -35.54 20.43 -19.16
CA LEU A 13 -34.08 20.33 -19.14
C LEU A 13 -33.59 19.30 -18.11
N GLY A 14 -34.16 19.27 -16.92
CA GLY A 14 -33.83 18.30 -15.88
C GLY A 14 -34.15 16.85 -16.30
N LEU A 15 -35.33 16.63 -16.90
CA LEU A 15 -35.72 15.33 -17.45
C LEU A 15 -34.80 14.88 -18.59
N ASN A 16 -34.39 15.81 -19.46
CA ASN A 16 -33.47 15.51 -20.55
C ASN A 16 -32.08 15.12 -20.02
N LEU A 17 -31.58 15.83 -18.99
CA LEU A 17 -30.32 15.48 -18.33
C LEU A 17 -30.38 14.09 -17.70
N ILE A 18 -31.45 13.77 -16.98
CA ILE A 18 -31.64 12.44 -16.36
C ILE A 18 -31.69 11.36 -17.43
N PHE A 19 -32.39 11.60 -18.55
CA PHE A 19 -32.49 10.66 -19.66
C PHE A 19 -31.14 10.44 -20.35
N ILE A 20 -30.36 11.51 -20.58
CA ILE A 20 -28.99 11.42 -21.10
C ILE A 20 -28.11 10.63 -20.12
N LEU A 21 -28.21 10.91 -18.81
CA LEU A 21 -27.46 10.18 -17.80
C LEU A 21 -27.81 8.68 -17.81
N PHE A 22 -29.10 8.35 -17.90
CA PHE A 22 -29.59 6.96 -18.02
C PHE A 22 -29.10 6.29 -19.32
N LEU A 23 -29.09 7.00 -20.44
CA LEU A 23 -28.58 6.47 -21.71
C LEU A 23 -27.06 6.23 -21.67
N VAL A 24 -26.29 7.14 -21.06
CA VAL A 24 -24.84 7.02 -20.93
C VAL A 24 -24.47 5.87 -19.99
N VAL A 25 -25.13 5.78 -18.83
CA VAL A 25 -24.91 4.69 -17.86
C VAL A 25 -25.40 3.35 -18.42
N GLY A 26 -26.55 3.32 -19.11
CA GLY A 26 -27.10 2.11 -19.73
C GLY A 26 -26.31 1.61 -20.95
N ARG A 27 -25.62 2.50 -21.67
CA ARG A 27 -24.73 2.09 -22.78
C ARG A 27 -23.46 1.39 -22.28
N SER A 28 -22.83 1.89 -21.22
CA SER A 28 -21.59 1.30 -20.71
C SER A 28 -21.83 -0.09 -20.11
N SER A 29 -22.95 -0.29 -19.40
CA SER A 29 -23.32 -1.59 -18.85
C SER A 29 -23.56 -2.64 -19.95
N ASN A 30 -24.29 -2.26 -21.01
CA ASN A 30 -24.59 -3.15 -22.15
C ASN A 30 -23.33 -3.54 -22.95
N GLN A 31 -22.37 -2.63 -23.12
CA GLN A 31 -21.14 -2.91 -23.86
C GLN A 31 -20.20 -3.87 -23.10
N ALA A 32 -20.13 -3.71 -21.78
CA ALA A 32 -19.39 -4.63 -20.91
C ALA A 32 -20.05 -6.02 -20.86
N GLU A 33 -21.39 -6.11 -20.87
CA GLU A 33 -22.09 -7.40 -20.94
C GLU A 33 -21.94 -8.09 -22.30
N GLN A 34 -22.07 -7.36 -23.41
CA GLN A 34 -21.83 -7.94 -24.75
C GLN A 34 -20.39 -8.44 -24.93
N SER A 35 -19.42 -7.73 -24.36
CA SER A 35 -18.02 -8.15 -24.40
C SER A 35 -17.75 -9.39 -23.54
N LYS A 36 -18.50 -9.60 -22.44
CA LYS A 36 -18.45 -10.84 -21.65
C LYS A 36 -18.95 -12.05 -22.44
N GLU A 37 -20.05 -11.90 -23.18
CA GLU A 37 -20.57 -13.01 -24.01
C GLU A 37 -19.60 -13.37 -25.14
N LYS A 38 -18.97 -12.36 -25.75
CA LYS A 38 -18.00 -12.57 -26.82
C LYS A 38 -16.66 -13.14 -26.33
N TYR A 39 -16.24 -12.80 -25.12
CA TYR A 39 -14.94 -13.18 -24.55
C TYR A 39 -15.08 -13.74 -23.12
N PRO A 40 -15.71 -14.91 -22.95
CA PRO A 40 -16.03 -15.44 -21.62
C PRO A 40 -14.80 -15.84 -20.79
N LEU A 41 -13.65 -16.03 -21.44
CA LEU A 41 -12.40 -16.43 -20.81
C LEU A 41 -11.52 -15.23 -20.40
N LEU A 42 -11.86 -14.01 -20.83
CA LEU A 42 -11.06 -12.83 -20.50
C LEU A 42 -11.53 -12.20 -19.20
N ALA A 43 -10.58 -11.70 -18.41
CA ALA A 43 -10.88 -11.11 -17.11
C ALA A 43 -11.78 -9.88 -17.26
N LYS A 44 -12.90 -9.82 -16.52
CA LYS A 44 -13.86 -8.70 -16.63
C LYS A 44 -13.23 -7.31 -16.52
N ARG A 45 -12.16 -7.18 -15.73
CA ARG A 45 -11.39 -5.95 -15.53
C ARG A 45 -10.76 -5.39 -16.81
N ILE A 46 -10.47 -6.21 -17.82
CA ILE A 46 -9.90 -5.72 -19.09
C ILE A 46 -10.93 -5.00 -19.97
N PHE A 47 -12.20 -5.04 -19.57
CA PHE A 47 -13.31 -4.33 -20.21
C PHE A 47 -13.80 -3.14 -19.39
N MET A 48 -13.12 -2.81 -18.29
CA MET A 48 -13.42 -1.65 -17.43
C MET A 48 -12.33 -0.59 -17.64
N ASP A 49 -12.77 0.63 -17.92
CA ASP A 49 -11.99 1.88 -18.09
C ASP A 49 -10.99 1.95 -19.28
N ASP A 50 -10.62 3.19 -19.61
CA ASP A 50 -10.03 3.71 -20.86
C ASP A 50 -9.03 2.78 -21.57
N PRO A 51 -9.38 2.21 -22.74
CA PRO A 51 -8.52 1.30 -23.49
C PRO A 51 -7.26 1.97 -24.07
N ASN A 52 -7.12 3.30 -23.97
CA ASN A 52 -5.98 4.04 -24.49
C ASN A 52 -4.82 4.19 -23.50
N ASP A 53 -4.96 3.75 -22.25
CA ASP A 53 -3.85 3.72 -21.31
C ASP A 53 -2.98 2.47 -21.51
N THR A 54 -2.21 2.46 -22.59
CA THR A 54 -1.54 1.26 -23.12
C THR A 54 -0.06 1.20 -22.75
N ILE A 55 0.32 1.33 -21.48
CA ILE A 55 1.65 0.80 -21.09
C ILE A 55 1.59 -0.73 -21.16
N VAL A 56 1.85 -1.27 -22.36
CA VAL A 56 1.78 -2.70 -22.66
C VAL A 56 3.16 -3.35 -22.64
N ASN A 57 4.20 -2.56 -22.86
CA ASN A 57 5.58 -3.03 -22.86
C ASN A 57 6.27 -2.57 -21.58
N PHE A 58 6.87 -3.48 -20.82
CA PHE A 58 7.71 -3.16 -19.65
C PHE A 58 9.15 -3.66 -19.83
N VAL A 59 9.52 -4.11 -21.05
CA VAL A 59 10.88 -4.57 -21.36
C VAL A 59 11.91 -3.45 -21.18
N PRO A 60 11.68 -2.20 -21.66
CA PRO A 60 12.64 -1.11 -21.46
C PRO A 60 12.89 -0.82 -19.98
N LEU A 61 11.82 -0.70 -19.17
CA LEU A 61 11.96 -0.50 -17.71
C LEU A 61 12.69 -1.67 -17.04
N ARG A 62 12.35 -2.92 -17.40
CA ARG A 62 13.02 -4.12 -16.88
C ARG A 62 14.52 -4.09 -17.17
N GLN A 63 14.91 -3.70 -18.38
CA GLN A 63 16.31 -3.56 -18.77
C GLN A 63 16.99 -2.43 -17.99
N ALA A 64 16.36 -1.28 -17.86
CA ALA A 64 16.89 -0.14 -17.11
C ALA A 64 17.13 -0.49 -15.63
N VAL A 65 16.16 -1.12 -14.97
CA VAL A 65 16.28 -1.59 -13.57
C VAL A 65 17.41 -2.62 -13.45
N LYS A 66 17.48 -3.61 -14.35
CA LYS A 66 18.54 -4.62 -14.35
C LYS A 66 19.94 -4.00 -14.50
N ILE A 67 20.09 -3.07 -15.44
CA ILE A 67 21.36 -2.36 -15.68
C ILE A 67 21.74 -1.55 -14.45
N TYR A 68 20.79 -0.83 -13.85
CA TYR A 68 21.03 -0.03 -12.65
C TYR A 68 21.53 -0.91 -11.49
N LEU A 69 20.78 -1.96 -11.14
CA LEU A 69 21.10 -2.85 -10.02
C LEU A 69 22.42 -3.60 -10.23
N SER A 70 22.72 -4.00 -11.47
CA SER A 70 24.00 -4.62 -11.82
C SER A 70 25.18 -3.67 -11.64
N LYS A 71 25.02 -2.38 -11.96
CA LYS A 71 26.07 -1.36 -11.79
C LYS A 71 26.23 -0.95 -10.33
N ALA A 72 25.12 -0.82 -9.60
CA ALA A 72 25.14 -0.51 -8.17
C ALA A 72 25.85 -1.59 -7.35
N ASN A 73 25.73 -2.86 -7.76
CA ASN A 73 26.38 -4.01 -7.12
C ASN A 73 26.10 -4.08 -5.60
N VAL A 74 24.83 -3.89 -5.23
CA VAL A 74 24.35 -3.94 -3.84
C VAL A 74 23.58 -5.23 -3.59
N GLU A 75 23.65 -5.77 -2.37
CA GLU A 75 22.79 -6.88 -1.96
C GLU A 75 21.37 -6.33 -1.75
N HIS A 76 20.39 -6.86 -2.49
CA HIS A 76 19.05 -6.28 -2.57
C HIS A 76 17.95 -7.34 -2.74
N SER A 77 16.72 -6.90 -2.48
CA SER A 77 15.48 -7.51 -2.93
C SER A 77 14.61 -6.42 -3.57
N PHE A 78 14.25 -6.59 -4.84
CA PHE A 78 13.45 -5.62 -5.60
C PHE A 78 12.25 -6.29 -6.27
N PHE A 79 11.08 -5.66 -6.09
CA PHE A 79 9.84 -6.05 -6.74
C PHE A 79 9.07 -4.82 -7.20
N PHE A 80 8.60 -4.85 -8.44
CA PHE A 80 7.68 -3.88 -9.01
C PHE A 80 6.48 -4.61 -9.63
N GLU A 81 5.29 -4.04 -9.50
CA GLU A 81 4.09 -4.48 -10.22
C GLU A 81 3.27 -3.29 -10.71
N TYR A 82 2.95 -3.28 -12.00
CA TYR A 82 1.94 -2.40 -12.56
C TYR A 82 0.55 -2.98 -12.27
N LEU A 83 -0.20 -2.34 -11.38
CA LEU A 83 -1.41 -2.92 -10.81
C LEU A 83 -2.55 -3.14 -11.83
N PRO A 84 -2.76 -2.30 -12.86
CA PRO A 84 -3.82 -2.52 -13.85
C PRO A 84 -3.72 -3.87 -14.57
N THR A 85 -2.52 -4.24 -15.03
CA THR A 85 -2.31 -5.48 -15.78
C THR A 85 -1.78 -6.63 -14.92
N GLY A 86 -1.10 -6.32 -13.81
CA GLY A 86 -0.32 -7.25 -13.01
C GLY A 86 1.07 -7.56 -13.58
N THR A 87 1.55 -6.78 -14.57
CA THR A 87 2.90 -6.94 -15.12
C THR A 87 3.94 -6.62 -14.05
N ALA A 88 4.88 -7.53 -13.82
CA ALA A 88 5.89 -7.41 -12.78
C ALA A 88 7.33 -7.35 -13.30
N ILE A 89 8.20 -6.69 -12.54
CA ILE A 89 9.65 -6.68 -12.69
C ILE A 89 10.25 -7.12 -11.36
N ARG A 90 11.24 -8.01 -11.41
CA ARG A 90 11.81 -8.67 -10.24
C ARG A 90 13.32 -8.71 -10.34
N SER A 91 14.00 -8.52 -9.22
CA SER A 91 15.43 -8.75 -9.08
C SER A 91 15.72 -9.18 -7.65
N ASN A 92 16.15 -10.42 -7.46
CA ASN A 92 16.38 -11.00 -6.13
C ASN A 92 15.15 -10.86 -5.21
N GLU A 93 13.95 -10.98 -5.77
CA GLU A 93 12.70 -10.62 -5.11
C GLU A 93 12.35 -11.52 -3.92
N ASN A 94 12.93 -12.73 -3.88
CA ASN A 94 12.77 -13.70 -2.78
C ASN A 94 13.91 -13.61 -1.74
N SER A 95 14.90 -12.73 -1.94
CA SER A 95 15.98 -12.53 -0.97
C SER A 95 15.42 -12.00 0.35
N GLN A 96 15.70 -12.73 1.43
CA GLN A 96 15.20 -12.45 2.77
C GLN A 96 16.15 -11.51 3.51
N LEU A 97 15.72 -10.27 3.74
CA LEU A 97 16.46 -9.23 4.47
C LEU A 97 15.69 -8.82 5.74
N ALA A 98 16.36 -8.17 6.69
CA ALA A 98 15.72 -7.76 7.95
C ALA A 98 14.46 -6.90 7.69
N GLY A 99 13.31 -7.33 8.22
CA GLY A 99 12.03 -6.65 8.00
C GLY A 99 11.87 -5.34 8.76
N ALA A 100 12.48 -5.22 9.94
CA ALA A 100 12.39 -4.05 10.81
C ALA A 100 10.93 -3.53 10.94
N SER A 101 10.73 -2.23 10.76
CA SER A 101 9.42 -1.57 10.90
C SER A 101 8.39 -1.97 9.83
N LEU A 102 8.76 -2.72 8.77
CA LEU A 102 7.80 -3.26 7.82
C LEU A 102 6.80 -4.21 8.51
N LEU A 103 7.25 -4.95 9.53
CA LEU A 103 6.44 -5.93 10.29
C LEU A 103 5.29 -5.29 11.09
N LYS A 104 5.30 -3.96 11.25
CA LYS A 104 4.22 -3.22 11.91
C LYS A 104 2.92 -3.29 11.10
N LEU A 105 3.02 -3.29 9.78
CA LEU A 105 1.84 -3.28 8.91
C LEU A 105 1.01 -4.58 9.02
N PRO A 106 1.57 -5.80 8.88
CA PRO A 106 0.81 -7.03 9.12
C PRO A 106 0.18 -7.11 10.52
N THR A 107 0.87 -6.61 11.55
CA THR A 107 0.33 -6.56 12.92
C THR A 107 -0.92 -5.66 12.98
N ILE A 108 -0.88 -4.51 12.30
CA ILE A 108 -2.00 -3.57 12.24
C ILE A 108 -3.15 -4.15 11.41
N ILE A 109 -2.85 -4.85 10.31
CA ILE A 109 -3.88 -5.58 9.56
C ILE A 109 -4.62 -6.57 10.45
N SER A 110 -3.90 -7.35 11.28
CA SER A 110 -4.52 -8.26 12.25
C SER A 110 -5.36 -7.52 13.30
N LEU A 111 -4.94 -6.33 13.75
CA LEU A 111 -5.75 -5.50 14.66
C LEU A 111 -7.07 -5.07 14.03
N TYR A 112 -7.03 -4.59 12.78
CA TYR A 112 -8.25 -4.24 12.04
C TYR A 112 -9.12 -5.47 11.82
N LYS A 113 -8.54 -6.64 11.56
CA LYS A 113 -9.30 -7.88 11.43
C LYS A 113 -10.05 -8.24 12.71
N ALA A 114 -9.37 -8.17 13.84
CA ALA A 114 -9.99 -8.37 15.14
C ALA A 114 -11.14 -7.38 15.38
N ALA A 115 -11.04 -6.15 14.84
CA ALA A 115 -12.10 -5.15 14.96
C ALA A 115 -13.31 -5.47 14.07
N GLU A 116 -13.09 -5.92 12.83
CA GLU A 116 -14.16 -6.41 11.94
C GLU A 116 -14.93 -7.58 12.55
N GLU A 117 -14.22 -8.45 13.26
CA GLU A 117 -14.79 -9.62 13.92
C GLU A 117 -15.42 -9.29 15.29
N GLY A 118 -15.46 -8.01 15.67
CA GLY A 118 -16.04 -7.55 16.95
C GLY A 118 -15.25 -7.96 18.19
N ARG A 119 -14.02 -8.47 18.04
CA ARG A 119 -13.14 -8.89 19.14
C ARG A 119 -12.47 -7.70 19.82
N ILE A 120 -12.33 -6.58 19.12
CA ILE A 120 -11.68 -5.37 19.63
C ILE A 120 -12.37 -4.11 19.12
N ASN A 121 -12.31 -3.02 19.88
CA ASN A 121 -12.80 -1.71 19.46
C ASN A 121 -11.61 -0.76 19.28
N LEU A 122 -11.40 -0.23 18.06
CA LEU A 122 -10.30 0.71 17.77
C LEU A 122 -10.43 2.03 18.55
N GLY A 123 -11.64 2.43 18.94
CA GLY A 123 -11.89 3.61 19.77
C GLY A 123 -11.61 3.39 21.26
N GLN A 124 -11.37 2.16 21.71
CA GLN A 124 -11.15 1.90 23.14
C GLN A 124 -9.85 2.56 23.63
N VAL A 125 -9.90 3.06 24.86
CA VAL A 125 -8.75 3.68 25.52
C VAL A 125 -7.97 2.62 26.28
N VAL A 126 -6.67 2.52 26.00
CA VAL A 126 -5.75 1.61 26.66
C VAL A 126 -4.71 2.40 27.46
N SER A 127 -4.24 1.79 28.55
CA SER A 127 -3.13 2.32 29.36
C SER A 127 -1.83 1.73 28.84
N ILE A 128 -0.87 2.58 28.49
CA ILE A 128 0.46 2.12 28.09
C ILE A 128 1.14 1.52 29.32
N LYS A 129 1.59 0.26 29.22
CA LYS A 129 2.32 -0.43 30.28
C LYS A 129 3.81 -0.17 30.17
N LYS A 130 4.52 -0.29 31.29
CA LYS A 130 5.97 -0.06 31.37
C LYS A 130 6.76 -0.92 30.38
N GLU A 131 6.40 -2.19 30.24
CA GLU A 131 7.05 -3.15 29.33
C GLU A 131 6.80 -2.85 27.83
N TRP A 132 5.84 -1.97 27.52
CA TRP A 132 5.56 -1.56 26.14
C TRP A 132 6.29 -0.30 25.72
N LEU A 133 6.96 0.40 26.65
CA LEU A 133 7.76 1.58 26.31
C LEU A 133 8.98 1.16 25.47
N ASP A 134 9.25 1.93 24.43
CA ASP A 134 10.36 1.73 23.49
C ASP A 134 10.74 3.05 22.84
N ASP A 135 12.01 3.44 22.96
CA ASP A 135 12.56 4.73 22.55
C ASP A 135 13.31 4.67 21.21
N ARG A 136 13.26 3.54 20.50
CA ARG A 136 13.97 3.37 19.22
C ARG A 136 13.38 4.22 18.09
N PHE A 137 12.05 4.21 17.94
CA PHE A 137 11.33 5.04 16.97
C PHE A 137 10.04 5.61 17.57
N GLY A 138 9.75 6.86 17.19
CA GLY A 138 8.60 7.60 17.68
C GLY A 138 8.80 8.21 19.08
N ASP A 139 7.81 8.97 19.51
CA ASP A 139 7.87 9.81 20.72
C ASP A 139 6.85 9.42 21.79
N LEU A 140 6.01 8.40 21.54
CA LEU A 140 4.94 8.01 22.45
C LEU A 140 5.49 7.54 23.81
N TRP A 141 6.69 6.96 23.84
CA TRP A 141 7.36 6.53 25.07
C TRP A 141 7.56 7.68 26.07
N LYS A 142 7.73 8.91 25.60
CA LYS A 142 7.93 10.11 26.44
C LYS A 142 6.74 10.42 27.33
N ARG A 143 5.54 9.90 26.99
CA ARG A 143 4.33 10.05 27.82
C ARG A 143 4.37 9.19 29.08
N GLY A 144 5.26 8.19 29.14
CA GLY A 144 5.47 7.35 30.31
C GLY A 144 4.39 6.28 30.54
N GLU A 145 4.64 5.45 31.55
CA GLU A 145 3.71 4.42 32.02
C GLU A 145 2.39 5.04 32.47
N GLY A 146 1.28 4.34 32.22
CA GLY A 146 -0.06 4.79 32.61
C GLY A 146 -0.70 5.79 31.64
N ALA A 147 0.06 6.33 30.70
CA ALA A 147 -0.48 7.21 29.66
C ALA A 147 -1.63 6.55 28.90
N LYS A 148 -2.70 7.32 28.67
CA LYS A 148 -3.90 6.86 27.97
C LYS A 148 -3.83 7.18 26.47
N ILE A 149 -4.20 6.20 25.65
CA ILE A 149 -4.27 6.34 24.19
C ILE A 149 -5.40 5.45 23.63
N THR A 150 -6.06 5.86 22.54
CA THR A 150 -6.96 4.96 21.82
C THR A 150 -6.17 4.07 20.88
N LEU A 151 -6.69 2.87 20.57
CA LEU A 151 -6.02 2.00 19.60
C LEU A 151 -5.92 2.64 18.21
N ALA A 152 -6.91 3.42 17.78
CA ALA A 152 -6.86 4.19 16.54
C ALA A 152 -5.68 5.19 16.52
N LYS A 153 -5.40 5.87 17.64
CA LYS A 153 -4.23 6.76 17.75
C LYS A 153 -2.92 5.97 17.78
N ALA A 154 -2.89 4.80 18.42
CA ALA A 154 -1.72 3.93 18.39
C ALA A 154 -1.42 3.43 16.96
N VAL A 155 -2.46 3.09 16.18
CA VAL A 155 -2.31 2.73 14.77
C VAL A 155 -1.67 3.87 13.98
N ARG A 156 -2.20 5.10 14.14
CA ARG A 156 -1.66 6.30 13.51
C ARG A 156 -0.17 6.47 13.79
N TYR A 157 0.23 6.44 15.07
CA TYR A 157 1.64 6.57 15.45
C TYR A 157 2.51 5.43 14.90
N ALA A 158 2.00 4.19 14.87
CA ALA A 158 2.76 3.06 14.36
C ALA A 158 2.93 3.07 12.83
N LEU A 159 1.96 3.58 12.06
CA LEU A 159 2.05 3.69 10.60
C LEU A 159 2.85 4.91 10.16
N VAL A 160 2.53 6.09 10.71
CA VAL A 160 3.04 7.39 10.26
C VAL A 160 4.42 7.67 10.85
N ASP A 161 4.53 7.61 12.18
CA ASP A 161 5.77 7.94 12.90
C ASP A 161 6.64 6.71 13.14
N SER A 162 6.17 5.55 12.68
CA SER A 162 6.83 4.27 12.90
C SER A 162 7.10 4.02 14.40
N ASP A 163 6.20 4.44 15.29
CA ASP A 163 6.42 4.42 16.73
C ASP A 163 6.44 3.00 17.33
N ASP A 164 7.50 2.68 18.09
CA ASP A 164 7.71 1.36 18.67
C ASP A 164 6.89 1.11 19.94
N THR A 165 6.60 2.15 20.73
CA THR A 165 5.69 2.04 21.88
C THR A 165 4.26 1.79 21.40
N ALA A 166 3.86 2.43 20.31
CA ALA A 166 2.55 2.27 19.72
C ALA A 166 2.32 0.84 19.20
N ILE A 167 3.29 0.27 18.47
CA ILE A 167 3.14 -1.12 18.00
C ILE A 167 3.20 -2.13 19.14
N LYS A 168 4.04 -1.93 20.16
CA LYS A 168 4.05 -2.79 21.34
C LYS A 168 2.73 -2.74 22.11
N THR A 169 2.14 -1.55 22.23
CA THR A 169 0.79 -1.37 22.81
C THR A 169 -0.25 -2.15 22.01
N ILE A 170 -0.23 -2.04 20.68
CA ILE A 170 -1.14 -2.80 19.80
C ILE A 170 -0.96 -4.31 20.00
N ARG A 171 0.28 -4.82 19.97
CA ARG A 171 0.58 -6.26 20.16
C ARG A 171 0.14 -6.76 21.52
N GLY A 172 0.39 -5.99 22.57
CA GLY A 172 0.01 -6.34 23.93
C GLY A 172 -1.50 -6.41 24.14
N VAL A 173 -2.28 -5.62 23.39
CA VAL A 173 -3.75 -5.69 23.43
C VAL A 173 -4.30 -6.77 22.49
N LEU A 174 -3.72 -6.91 21.29
CA LEU A 174 -4.11 -7.91 20.31
C LEU A 174 -3.89 -9.34 20.83
N GLY A 175 -2.77 -9.58 21.53
CA GLY A 175 -2.42 -10.89 22.07
C GLY A 175 -2.53 -12.00 21.02
N SER A 176 -3.29 -13.04 21.33
CA SER A 176 -3.59 -14.17 20.44
C SER A 176 -5.00 -14.11 19.84
N MET A 177 -5.61 -12.91 19.75
CA MET A 177 -6.98 -12.77 19.23
C MET A 177 -7.11 -13.21 17.78
N ILE A 178 -6.05 -13.14 16.98
CA ILE A 178 -6.01 -13.70 15.62
C ILE A 178 -5.08 -14.91 15.65
N PRO A 179 -5.59 -16.13 15.44
CA PRO A 179 -4.76 -17.33 15.34
C PRO A 179 -3.74 -17.19 14.21
N ASP A 180 -2.54 -17.76 14.38
CA ASP A 180 -1.45 -17.63 13.41
C ASP A 180 -1.90 -18.06 12.00
N ASN A 181 -2.62 -19.18 11.90
CA ASN A 181 -3.17 -19.71 10.64
C ASN A 181 -4.33 -18.90 10.03
N GLN A 182 -4.77 -17.83 10.67
CA GLN A 182 -5.81 -16.91 10.19
C GLN A 182 -5.28 -15.51 9.90
N THR A 183 -3.98 -15.27 10.10
CA THR A 183 -3.36 -13.97 9.80
C THR A 183 -3.35 -13.69 8.30
N VAL A 184 -3.19 -12.40 7.94
CA VAL A 184 -2.98 -12.00 6.54
C VAL A 184 -1.78 -12.71 5.90
N LEU A 185 -0.73 -12.99 6.68
CA LEU A 185 0.45 -13.69 6.19
C LEU A 185 0.11 -15.12 5.79
N SER A 186 -0.57 -15.88 6.67
CA SER A 186 -1.00 -17.24 6.35
C SER A 186 -2.02 -17.32 5.22
N GLN A 187 -2.94 -16.35 5.10
CA GLN A 187 -3.88 -16.32 3.97
C GLN A 187 -3.20 -16.06 2.62
N LEU A 188 -2.09 -15.31 2.63
CA LEU A 188 -1.32 -15.00 1.43
C LEU A 188 -0.24 -16.04 1.11
N ASP A 189 -0.11 -17.10 1.91
CA ASP A 189 1.00 -18.06 1.85
C ASP A 189 2.36 -17.35 1.92
N VAL A 190 2.45 -16.38 2.84
CA VAL A 190 3.66 -15.60 3.11
C VAL A 190 4.20 -15.99 4.49
N ASP A 191 5.50 -16.25 4.55
CA ASP A 191 6.22 -16.47 5.80
C ASP A 191 7.29 -15.39 6.00
N PHE A 192 7.37 -14.87 7.23
CA PHE A 192 8.40 -13.94 7.66
C PHE A 192 9.29 -14.64 8.69
N PRO A 193 10.25 -15.46 8.23
CA PRO A 193 11.00 -16.35 9.09
C PRO A 193 11.75 -15.55 10.15
N TYR A 194 11.62 -15.99 11.40
CA TYR A 194 12.36 -15.44 12.52
C TYR A 194 13.77 -16.01 12.54
N THR A 195 14.80 -15.16 12.51
CA THR A 195 16.19 -15.62 12.62
C THR A 195 16.71 -15.61 14.05
N ILE A 196 17.76 -16.38 14.29
CA ILE A 196 18.43 -16.51 15.59
C ILE A 196 18.86 -15.15 16.15
N ASP A 197 19.16 -14.18 15.28
CA ASP A 197 19.54 -12.80 15.65
C ASP A 197 18.36 -11.93 16.13
N GLY A 198 17.17 -12.52 16.29
CA GLY A 198 16.01 -11.85 16.89
C GLY A 198 15.20 -10.96 15.94
N GLN A 199 15.40 -11.10 14.63
CA GLN A 199 14.81 -10.23 13.62
C GLN A 199 14.11 -11.06 12.54
N SER A 200 12.79 -10.91 12.39
CA SER A 200 12.10 -11.52 11.25
C SER A 200 12.62 -10.92 9.95
N LYS A 201 12.82 -11.78 8.96
CA LYS A 201 13.20 -11.40 7.61
C LYS A 201 11.96 -11.32 6.72
N VAL A 202 12.05 -10.47 5.70
CA VAL A 202 11.03 -10.29 4.68
C VAL A 202 11.71 -10.18 3.32
N SER A 203 11.02 -10.60 2.28
CA SER A 203 11.41 -10.34 0.89
C SER A 203 10.55 -9.25 0.28
N SER A 204 11.04 -8.61 -0.79
CA SER A 204 10.26 -7.58 -1.51
C SER A 204 8.98 -8.15 -2.12
N ARG A 205 9.02 -9.41 -2.60
CA ARG A 205 7.87 -10.12 -3.14
C ARG A 205 6.80 -10.37 -2.07
N ASP A 206 7.20 -10.87 -0.92
CA ASP A 206 6.26 -11.22 0.14
C ASP A 206 5.59 -9.98 0.72
N TYR A 207 6.37 -8.92 0.93
CA TYR A 207 5.82 -7.66 1.41
C TYR A 207 4.93 -6.97 0.36
N ALA A 208 5.27 -7.11 -0.93
CA ALA A 208 4.41 -6.67 -2.03
C ALA A 208 3.04 -7.37 -2.01
N ALA A 209 2.99 -8.66 -1.67
CA ALA A 209 1.72 -9.38 -1.53
C ALA A 209 0.83 -8.77 -0.41
N VAL A 210 1.42 -8.40 0.73
CA VAL A 210 0.70 -7.74 1.83
C VAL A 210 0.13 -6.39 1.39
N MET A 211 0.95 -5.55 0.75
CA MET A 211 0.52 -4.24 0.21
C MET A 211 -0.57 -4.39 -0.85
N LYS A 212 -0.42 -5.36 -1.76
CA LYS A 212 -1.41 -5.65 -2.80
C LYS A 212 -2.72 -6.19 -2.22
N CYS A 213 -2.67 -6.96 -1.14
CA CYS A 213 -3.88 -7.42 -0.46
C CYS A 213 -4.68 -6.26 0.14
N LEU A 214 -4.01 -5.26 0.73
CA LEU A 214 -4.67 -4.02 1.15
C LEU A 214 -5.31 -3.30 -0.05
N TYR A 215 -4.56 -3.13 -1.15
CA TYR A 215 -5.07 -2.48 -2.36
C TYR A 215 -6.32 -3.15 -2.93
N LEU A 216 -6.36 -4.48 -2.93
CA LEU A 216 -7.48 -5.27 -3.45
C LEU A 216 -8.58 -5.54 -2.40
N SER A 217 -8.41 -5.08 -1.15
CA SER A 217 -9.25 -5.46 -0.01
C SER A 217 -9.48 -6.97 0.08
N CYS A 218 -8.39 -7.72 -0.02
CA CYS A 218 -8.42 -9.18 -0.14
C CYS A 218 -8.62 -9.90 1.21
N TYR A 219 -8.36 -9.21 2.33
CA TYR A 219 -8.40 -9.75 3.70
C TYR A 219 -9.29 -8.92 4.64
N LEU A 220 -9.16 -7.60 4.57
CA LEU A 220 -10.00 -6.63 5.27
C LEU A 220 -11.10 -6.12 4.33
N ASN A 221 -12.17 -5.56 4.91
CA ASN A 221 -13.16 -4.81 4.16
C ASN A 221 -12.56 -3.55 3.52
N ARG A 222 -13.34 -2.93 2.63
CA ARG A 222 -12.87 -1.79 1.82
C ARG A 222 -12.57 -0.57 2.68
N GLU A 223 -13.40 -0.31 3.67
CA GLU A 223 -13.28 0.83 4.57
C GLU A 223 -11.96 0.77 5.37
N ASN A 224 -11.64 -0.40 5.94
CA ASN A 224 -10.44 -0.60 6.72
C ASN A 224 -9.17 -0.66 5.85
N SER A 225 -9.23 -1.28 4.66
CA SER A 225 -8.14 -1.21 3.70
C SER A 225 -7.83 0.23 3.29
N GLN A 226 -8.88 1.01 2.96
CA GLN A 226 -8.76 2.41 2.59
C GLN A 226 -8.15 3.24 3.73
N GLU A 227 -8.61 3.03 4.97
CA GLU A 227 -8.11 3.74 6.14
C GLU A 227 -6.61 3.49 6.36
N ILE A 228 -6.17 2.23 6.31
CA ILE A 228 -4.75 1.87 6.47
C ILE A 228 -3.91 2.50 5.35
N LEU A 229 -4.33 2.39 4.09
CA LEU A 229 -3.61 2.96 2.95
C LEU A 229 -3.54 4.49 3.03
N SER A 230 -4.62 5.14 3.49
CA SER A 230 -4.66 6.60 3.68
C SER A 230 -3.66 7.04 4.73
N GLN A 231 -3.57 6.32 5.86
CA GLN A 231 -2.59 6.64 6.91
C GLN A 231 -1.15 6.39 6.46
N LEU A 232 -0.89 5.32 5.69
CA LEU A 232 0.42 5.09 5.07
C LEU A 232 0.81 6.20 4.08
N ALA A 233 -0.17 6.85 3.44
CA ALA A 233 0.06 7.96 2.51
C ALA A 233 0.31 9.31 3.19
N ASP A 234 0.12 9.40 4.50
CA ASP A 234 0.41 10.60 5.30
C ASP A 234 1.80 10.54 5.98
N ALA A 235 2.55 9.46 5.79
CA ALA A 235 3.87 9.29 6.39
C ALA A 235 4.84 10.37 5.88
N PRO A 236 5.64 11.02 6.76
CA PRO A 236 6.46 12.18 6.40
C PRO A 236 7.78 11.83 5.69
N ASP A 237 8.10 10.55 5.43
CA ASP A 237 9.40 10.17 4.87
C ASP A 237 9.49 10.40 3.37
N PHE A 238 9.82 11.63 3.01
CA PHE A 238 10.11 12.03 1.64
C PHE A 238 11.50 11.61 1.16
N ASN A 239 12.29 10.79 1.86
CA ASN A 239 13.69 10.54 1.48
C ASN A 239 13.94 9.23 0.72
N ARG A 240 12.90 8.41 0.45
CA ARG A 240 13.06 7.12 -0.24
C ARG A 240 12.18 7.03 -1.49
N ILE A 241 11.25 6.06 -1.58
CA ILE A 241 10.50 5.85 -2.81
C ILE A 241 9.57 7.04 -3.12
N ALA A 242 9.17 7.79 -2.09
CA ALA A 242 8.37 8.99 -2.23
C ALA A 242 9.16 10.21 -2.73
N LYS A 243 10.49 10.28 -2.51
CA LYS A 243 11.32 11.47 -2.84
C LYS A 243 11.18 11.95 -4.28
N PRO A 244 11.26 11.09 -5.32
CA PRO A 244 11.20 11.53 -6.70
C PRO A 244 9.77 11.74 -7.21
N ILE A 245 8.75 11.47 -6.38
CA ILE A 245 7.34 11.53 -6.78
C ILE A 245 6.80 12.93 -6.49
N PRO A 246 6.06 13.56 -7.42
CA PRO A 246 5.42 14.84 -7.18
C PRO A 246 4.46 14.83 -5.98
N ASP A 247 4.49 15.89 -5.17
CA ASP A 247 3.71 16.02 -3.92
C ASP A 247 2.18 15.95 -4.11
N ASN A 248 1.68 16.17 -5.34
CA ASN A 248 0.26 16.06 -5.66
C ASN A 248 -0.21 14.61 -5.84
N LEU A 249 0.71 13.64 -5.93
CA LEU A 249 0.39 12.23 -6.00
C LEU A 249 0.46 11.59 -4.61
N LYS A 250 -0.40 10.59 -4.39
CA LYS A 250 -0.38 9.82 -3.14
C LYS A 250 0.62 8.67 -3.23
N VAL A 251 1.40 8.49 -2.17
CA VAL A 251 2.35 7.39 -2.01
C VAL A 251 2.06 6.70 -0.68
N ALA A 252 1.29 5.60 -0.70
CA ALA A 252 1.01 4.81 0.50
C ALA A 252 2.15 3.82 0.71
N HIS A 253 3.04 4.11 1.67
CA HIS A 253 4.27 3.32 1.85
C HIS A 253 4.65 3.11 3.31
N LYS A 254 5.46 2.07 3.55
CA LYS A 254 6.07 1.80 4.85
C LYS A 254 7.56 1.60 4.69
N ILE A 255 8.30 2.32 5.52
CA ILE A 255 9.75 2.18 5.64
C ILE A 255 10.17 1.18 6.73
N GLY A 256 11.33 0.58 6.53
CA GLY A 256 12.07 -0.17 7.54
C GLY A 256 13.54 0.26 7.62
N VAL A 257 14.04 0.37 8.85
CA VAL A 257 15.42 0.74 9.17
C VAL A 257 15.94 -0.28 10.17
N PHE A 258 16.90 -1.10 9.78
CA PHE A 258 17.60 -2.03 10.65
C PHE A 258 19.06 -1.62 10.79
N GLY A 259 19.31 -0.69 11.73
CA GLY A 259 20.64 -0.12 11.95
C GLY A 259 21.26 0.41 10.66
N SER A 260 22.55 0.13 10.47
CA SER A 260 23.28 0.36 9.22
C SER A 260 23.30 -0.85 8.29
N GLU A 261 22.51 -1.89 8.58
CA GLU A 261 22.59 -3.18 7.90
C GLU A 261 21.57 -3.30 6.79
N VAL A 262 20.32 -2.91 6.99
CA VAL A 262 19.26 -3.03 5.97
C VAL A 262 18.35 -1.82 6.03
N GLN A 263 18.08 -1.24 4.87
CA GLN A 263 16.99 -0.28 4.70
C GLN A 263 15.95 -0.85 3.76
N SER A 264 14.71 -0.45 3.97
CA SER A 264 13.60 -0.85 3.13
C SER A 264 12.56 0.25 2.98
N ASP A 265 11.90 0.25 1.83
CA ASP A 265 10.71 1.04 1.58
C ASP A 265 9.85 0.36 0.53
N CYS A 266 8.57 0.22 0.87
CA CYS A 266 7.61 -0.56 0.12
C CYS A 266 6.27 0.17 0.10
N GLY A 267 5.72 0.40 -1.09
CA GLY A 267 4.54 1.22 -1.22
C GLY A 267 3.81 1.12 -2.55
N ILE A 268 2.66 1.79 -2.61
CA ILE A 268 1.85 1.98 -3.80
C ILE A 268 1.85 3.47 -4.14
N ILE A 269 2.19 3.78 -5.39
CA ILE A 269 2.16 5.12 -5.94
C ILE A 269 0.91 5.23 -6.81
N TYR A 270 0.06 6.23 -6.53
CA TYR A 270 -1.23 6.42 -7.17
C TYR A 270 -1.15 7.47 -8.28
N ILE A 271 -0.56 7.09 -9.42
CA ILE A 271 -0.73 7.84 -10.67
C ILE A 271 -2.17 7.57 -11.17
N PRO A 272 -2.94 8.59 -11.61
CA PRO A 272 -4.27 8.39 -12.18
C PRO A 272 -4.25 7.31 -13.27
N ASN A 273 -5.14 6.32 -13.16
CA ASN A 273 -5.26 5.12 -14.03
C ASN A 273 -4.04 4.19 -14.10
N ARG A 274 -2.89 4.59 -13.53
CA ARG A 274 -1.61 3.89 -13.60
C ARG A 274 -1.00 3.59 -12.23
N PRO A 275 -1.77 3.16 -11.22
CA PRO A 275 -1.19 2.88 -9.92
C PRO A 275 -0.18 1.72 -10.03
N TYR A 276 0.92 1.83 -9.32
CA TYR A 276 1.94 0.78 -9.30
C TYR A 276 2.45 0.56 -7.89
N LEU A 277 2.90 -0.66 -7.64
CA LEU A 277 3.53 -1.09 -6.40
C LEU A 277 5.02 -1.23 -6.62
N VAL A 278 5.82 -0.72 -5.67
CA VAL A 278 7.27 -0.95 -5.65
C VAL A 278 7.72 -1.28 -4.22
N CYS A 279 8.53 -2.33 -4.10
CA CYS A 279 9.14 -2.79 -2.86
C CYS A 279 10.65 -2.89 -3.07
N ILE A 280 11.41 -2.16 -2.27
CA ILE A 280 12.87 -2.12 -2.36
C ILE A 280 13.46 -2.38 -0.97
N LEU A 281 14.28 -3.41 -0.87
CA LEU A 281 15.10 -3.71 0.31
C LEU A 281 16.55 -3.78 -0.14
N ILE A 282 17.45 -3.08 0.55
CA ILE A 282 18.88 -3.06 0.20
C ILE A 282 19.68 -3.12 1.50
N LYS A 283 20.73 -3.94 1.49
CA LYS A 283 21.69 -4.01 2.58
C LYS A 283 22.64 -2.82 2.54
N GLY A 284 22.80 -2.15 3.66
CA GLY A 284 23.73 -1.04 3.86
C GLY A 284 23.17 0.12 4.68
N PRO A 285 24.00 1.15 4.90
CA PRO A 285 23.61 2.35 5.66
C PRO A 285 22.72 3.27 4.81
N SER A 286 21.77 3.95 5.47
CA SER A 286 20.78 4.83 4.83
C SER A 286 21.39 5.90 3.92
N VAL A 287 22.53 6.49 4.31
CA VAL A 287 23.18 7.56 3.52
C VAL A 287 23.47 7.15 2.06
N VAL A 288 23.79 5.88 1.82
CA VAL A 288 24.03 5.33 0.47
C VAL A 288 22.76 4.68 -0.08
N VAL A 289 22.10 3.87 0.74
CA VAL A 289 20.98 3.05 0.30
C VAL A 289 19.77 3.88 -0.11
N ASP A 290 19.49 4.98 0.59
CA ASP A 290 18.34 5.83 0.28
C ASP A 290 18.50 6.43 -1.13
N GLN A 291 19.72 6.78 -1.55
CA GLN A 291 19.99 7.28 -2.91
C GLN A 291 19.69 6.23 -3.98
N HIS A 292 19.99 4.95 -3.71
CA HIS A 292 19.62 3.85 -4.61
C HIS A 292 18.11 3.68 -4.72
N MET A 293 17.39 3.77 -3.60
CA MET A 293 15.92 3.69 -3.59
C MET A 293 15.28 4.85 -4.34
N GLN A 294 15.79 6.08 -4.15
CA GLN A 294 15.33 7.26 -4.87
C GLN A 294 15.55 7.10 -6.38
N ALA A 295 16.73 6.65 -6.80
CA ALA A 295 17.05 6.46 -8.21
C ALA A 295 16.20 5.36 -8.87
N LEU A 296 16.01 4.23 -8.19
CA LEU A 296 15.14 3.14 -8.66
C LEU A 296 13.68 3.60 -8.74
N SER A 297 13.17 4.27 -7.70
CA SER A 297 11.81 4.80 -7.70
C SER A 297 11.61 5.82 -8.81
N LYS A 298 12.60 6.70 -9.06
CA LYS A 298 12.56 7.65 -10.17
C LYS A 298 12.51 6.95 -11.53
N LEU A 299 13.34 5.93 -11.76
CA LEU A 299 13.31 5.16 -13.01
C LEU A 299 11.93 4.55 -13.27
N VAL A 300 11.29 4.01 -12.24
CA VAL A 300 9.94 3.45 -12.33
C VAL A 300 8.91 4.56 -12.59
N TYR A 301 8.94 5.63 -11.80
CA TYR A 301 8.00 6.74 -11.92
C TYR A 301 8.06 7.40 -13.29
N ASP A 302 9.25 7.75 -13.77
CA ASP A 302 9.45 8.38 -15.08
C ASP A 302 8.85 7.51 -16.19
N TYR A 303 9.05 6.19 -16.11
CA TYR A 303 8.51 5.25 -17.09
C TYR A 303 6.98 5.13 -17.05
N VAL A 304 6.39 5.02 -15.87
CA VAL A 304 4.94 4.82 -15.71
C VAL A 304 4.18 6.13 -15.95
N SER A 305 4.78 7.27 -15.63
CA SER A 305 4.18 8.59 -15.86
C SER A 305 4.26 9.06 -17.31
N ASP A 306 5.21 8.55 -18.12
CA ASP A 306 5.27 8.87 -19.55
C ASP A 306 4.09 8.26 -20.30
N THR A 307 3.34 9.11 -21.01
CA THR A 307 2.15 8.72 -21.78
C THR A 307 2.45 8.25 -23.20
N ASN A 308 3.73 8.24 -23.63
CA ASN A 308 4.13 8.05 -25.03
C ASN A 308 4.76 6.68 -25.35
N HIS A 309 4.28 5.58 -24.75
CA HIS A 309 4.77 4.22 -25.02
C HIS A 309 3.70 3.30 -25.59
#